data_AF-A0A1J3DIN9-F1
#
_entry.id   AF-A0A1J3DIN9-F1
#
_cell.length_a   1.000
_cell.length_b   1.000
_cell.length_c   1.000
_cell.angle_alpha   90.00
_cell.angle_beta   90.00
_cell.angle_gamma   90.00
#
_symmetry.space_group_name_H-M   'P 1'
#
loop_
_entity.id
_entity.type
_entity.pdbx_description
1 polymer ?
#
loop_
_entity_poly.entity_id
_entity_poly.type
_entity_poly.pdbx_seq_one_letter_code
_entity_poly.pdbx_strand_id
1 'polypeptide(L)'
;EFQIVDYFLGTKLKDEVMKIMPVQKQTRAGQRTRFKAFVIVGDSDGHCGLGVKCSKEVATAIRGAIILAKSSVVPVRRGYWGNNIGVPHTVPMKVTGKCGSVSVRLVPAPRGTG
;
A
#
# COMPACT_ATOMS: atom_id res chain seq x y z
N GLU A 1 -0.24 10.03 -13.50
CA GLU A 1 1.02 9.66 -14.17
C GLU A 1 2.01 9.22 -13.10
N PHE A 2 2.64 8.06 -13.24
CA PHE A 2 3.52 7.51 -12.20
C PHE A 2 4.91 8.17 -12.21
N GLN A 3 5.30 8.76 -13.34
CA GLN A 3 6.58 9.42 -13.55
C GLN A 3 6.79 10.62 -12.62
N ILE A 4 5.71 11.30 -12.22
CA ILE A 4 5.75 12.41 -11.27
C ILE A 4 6.29 11.93 -9.92
N VAL A 5 5.77 10.80 -9.43
CA VAL A 5 6.20 10.22 -8.15
C VAL A 5 7.61 9.67 -8.25
N ASP A 6 7.99 9.09 -9.39
CA ASP A 6 9.37 8.65 -9.63
C ASP A 6 10.36 9.82 -9.67
N TYR A 7 9.98 10.97 -10.21
CA TYR A 7 10.81 12.17 -10.21
C TYR A 7 11.09 12.69 -8.80
N PHE A 8 10.06 12.73 -7.93
CA PHE A 8 10.21 13.28 -6.58
C PHE A 8 10.77 12.28 -5.55
N LEU A 9 10.39 11.01 -5.65
CA LEU A 9 10.60 10.02 -4.58
C LEU A 9 11.33 8.75 -5.06
N GLY A 10 11.72 8.67 -6.35
CA GLY A 10 12.15 7.43 -7.01
C GLY A 10 13.37 6.72 -6.41
N THR A 11 14.28 7.42 -5.73
CA THR A 11 15.47 6.78 -5.11
C THR A 11 15.18 6.13 -3.76
N LYS A 12 14.11 6.57 -3.07
CA LYS A 12 13.74 6.08 -1.74
C LYS A 12 12.55 5.12 -1.76
N LEU A 13 11.77 5.15 -2.84
CA LEU A 13 10.62 4.28 -3.01
C LEU A 13 11.05 2.80 -3.05
N LYS A 14 10.52 2.02 -2.11
CA LYS A 14 10.59 0.55 -2.14
C LYS A 14 9.21 -0.01 -2.46
N ASP A 15 9.18 -1.03 -3.32
CA ASP A 15 7.99 -1.81 -3.59
C ASP A 15 8.06 -3.18 -2.89
N GLU A 16 6.93 -3.60 -2.34
CA GLU A 16 6.78 -4.89 -1.68
C GLU A 16 5.51 -5.59 -2.16
N VAL A 17 5.67 -6.82 -2.64
CA VAL A 17 4.55 -7.66 -3.09
C VAL A 17 3.96 -8.39 -1.89
N MET A 18 2.77 -7.96 -1.45
CA MET A 18 2.12 -8.55 -0.28
C MET A 18 1.57 -9.96 -0.56
N LYS A 19 0.76 -10.07 -1.61
CA LYS A 19 0.07 -11.32 -1.94
C LYS A 19 -0.29 -11.38 -3.41
N ILE A 20 -0.16 -12.57 -3.97
CA ILE A 20 -0.65 -12.92 -5.31
C ILE A 20 -1.79 -13.91 -5.13
N MET A 21 -2.93 -13.60 -5.74
CA MET A 21 -4.13 -14.42 -5.66
C MET A 21 -4.58 -14.87 -7.07
N PRO A 22 -4.71 -16.18 -7.34
CA PRO A 22 -5.37 -16.63 -8.55
C PRO A 22 -6.88 -16.37 -8.43
N VAL A 23 -7.44 -15.68 -9.42
CA VAL A 23 -8.89 -15.45 -9.57
C VAL A 23 -9.36 -16.14 -10.83
N GLN A 24 -10.44 -16.89 -10.73
CA GLN A 24 -10.90 -17.76 -11.82
C GLN A 24 -12.34 -17.40 -12.21
N LYS A 25 -12.61 -17.36 -13.52
CA LYS A 25 -13.96 -17.19 -14.06
C LYS A 25 -14.33 -18.42 -14.88
N GLN A 26 -15.47 -19.04 -14.58
CA GLN A 26 -15.99 -20.15 -15.37
C GLN A 26 -16.46 -19.65 -16.75
N THR A 27 -16.09 -20.37 -17.80
CA THR A 27 -16.54 -20.14 -19.17
C THR A 27 -17.03 -21.45 -19.79
N ARG A 28 -17.63 -21.38 -20.99
CA ARG A 28 -18.10 -22.59 -21.71
C ARG A 28 -16.96 -23.56 -22.04
N ALA A 29 -15.73 -23.05 -22.21
CA ALA A 29 -14.53 -23.83 -22.49
C ALA A 29 -13.68 -24.12 -21.22
N GLY A 30 -14.28 -24.05 -20.03
CA GLY A 30 -13.60 -24.32 -18.75
C GLY A 30 -13.23 -23.06 -17.97
N GLN A 31 -12.32 -23.21 -17.00
CA GLN A 31 -11.91 -22.14 -16.10
C GLN A 31 -10.89 -21.20 -16.76
N ARG A 32 -11.19 -19.91 -16.81
CA ARG A 32 -10.25 -18.87 -17.20
C ARG A 32 -9.61 -18.25 -15.96
N THR A 33 -8.34 -18.55 -15.75
CA THR A 33 -7.57 -18.05 -14.60
C THR A 33 -6.88 -16.72 -14.94
N ARG A 34 -6.77 -15.85 -13.93
CA ARG A 34 -5.96 -14.62 -13.94
C ARG A 34 -5.32 -14.47 -12.57
N PHE A 35 -4.25 -13.68 -12.48
CA PHE A 35 -3.59 -13.38 -11.23
C PHE A 35 -3.88 -11.95 -10.82
N LYS A 36 -4.32 -11.77 -9.58
CA LYS A 36 -4.49 -10.48 -8.92
C LYS A 36 -3.30 -10.27 -7.97
N ALA A 37 -2.53 -9.23 -8.20
CA ALA A 37 -1.39 -8.84 -7.37
C ALA A 37 -1.76 -7.65 -6.49
N PHE A 38 -1.34 -7.71 -5.22
CA PHE A 38 -1.40 -6.61 -4.26
C PHE A 38 0.03 -6.16 -3.96
N VAL A 39 0.32 -4.90 -4.23
CA VAL A 39 1.65 -4.32 -4.05
C VAL A 39 1.53 -3.05 -3.22
N ILE A 40 2.40 -2.91 -2.23
CA ILE A 40 2.58 -1.67 -1.48
C ILE A 40 3.87 -1.00 -1.95
N VAL A 41 3.81 0.32 -2.00
CA VAL A 41 4.95 1.16 -2.32
C VAL A 41 5.10 2.20 -1.20
N GLY A 42 6.32 2.46 -0.73
CA GLY A 42 6.57 3.48 0.28
C GLY A 42 8.03 3.84 0.42
N ASP A 43 8.29 5.00 1.01
CA ASP A 43 9.64 5.59 1.19
C ASP A 43 10.14 5.50 2.65
N SER A 44 9.38 4.82 3.52
CA SER A 44 9.59 4.75 4.98
C SER A 44 9.64 6.12 5.69
N ASP A 45 9.29 7.21 4.99
CA ASP A 45 9.38 8.58 5.50
C ASP A 45 8.04 9.34 5.42
N GLY A 46 6.95 8.58 5.46
CA GLY A 46 5.60 9.14 5.51
C GLY A 46 4.91 9.21 4.16
N HIS A 47 5.34 8.45 3.15
CA HIS A 47 4.55 8.22 1.95
C HIS A 47 4.27 6.73 1.77
N CYS A 48 3.01 6.39 1.53
CA CYS A 48 2.63 5.01 1.18
C CYS A 48 1.56 4.99 0.09
N GLY A 49 1.63 4.00 -0.79
CA GLY A 49 0.67 3.77 -1.87
C GLY A 49 0.32 2.30 -1.95
N LEU A 50 -0.93 2.00 -2.29
CA LEU A 50 -1.43 0.64 -2.50
C LEU A 50 -1.89 0.48 -3.94
N GLY A 51 -1.40 -0.57 -4.59
CA GLY A 51 -1.73 -0.92 -5.95
C GLY A 51 -2.33 -2.31 -6.03
N VAL A 52 -3.41 -2.43 -6.80
CA VAL A 52 -4.08 -3.69 -7.06
C VAL A 52 -4.34 -3.83 -8.54
N LYS A 53 -3.79 -4.86 -9.17
CA LYS A 53 -4.00 -5.12 -10.60
C LYS A 53 -4.18 -6.60 -10.87
N CYS A 54 -5.02 -6.91 -11.85
CA CYS A 54 -5.22 -8.27 -12.33
C CYS A 54 -4.76 -8.40 -13.79
N SER A 55 -4.05 -9.48 -14.11
CA SER A 55 -3.56 -9.78 -15.46
C SER A 55 -3.48 -11.29 -15.69
N LYS A 56 -3.27 -11.72 -16.94
CA LYS A 56 -3.13 -13.15 -17.27
C LYS A 56 -1.83 -13.73 -16.72
N GLU A 57 -0.76 -12.94 -16.75
CA GLU A 57 0.55 -13.31 -16.25
C GLU A 57 0.86 -12.61 -14.94
N VAL A 58 1.66 -13.25 -14.09
CA VAL A 58 2.03 -12.72 -12.77
C VAL A 58 2.92 -11.48 -12.91
N ALA A 59 3.95 -11.54 -13.76
CA ALA A 59 4.89 -10.43 -13.92
C ALA A 59 4.21 -9.15 -14.44
N THR A 60 3.24 -9.28 -15.36
CA THR A 60 2.47 -8.13 -15.86
C THR A 60 1.52 -7.57 -14.80
N ALA A 61 0.93 -8.43 -13.96
CA ALA A 61 0.11 -7.99 -12.84
C ALA A 61 0.93 -7.20 -11.81
N ILE A 62 2.13 -7.67 -11.46
CA ILE A 62 3.01 -7.00 -10.50
C ILE A 62 3.46 -5.63 -11.03
N ARG A 63 4.03 -5.58 -12.24
CA ARG A 63 4.46 -4.30 -12.86
C ARG A 63 3.32 -3.31 -12.96
N GLY A 64 2.14 -3.79 -13.37
CA GLY A 64 0.94 -2.97 -13.43
C GLY A 64 0.48 -2.48 -12.05
N ALA A 65 0.58 -3.31 -11.01
CA ALA A 65 0.22 -2.93 -9.64
C ALA A 65 1.20 -1.90 -9.07
N ILE A 66 2.51 -2.01 -9.35
CA ILE A 66 3.52 -1.01 -8.95
C ILE A 66 3.18 0.36 -9.53
N ILE A 67 2.88 0.44 -10.83
CA ILE A 67 2.51 1.71 -11.49
C ILE A 67 1.26 2.33 -10.85
N LEU A 68 0.28 1.49 -10.50
CA LEU A 68 -0.95 1.92 -9.88
C LEU A 68 -0.71 2.39 -8.43
N ALA A 69 0.12 1.67 -7.67
CA ALA A 69 0.55 2.04 -6.31
C ALA A 69 1.30 3.38 -6.28
N LYS A 70 2.20 3.60 -7.24
CA LYS A 70 2.91 4.88 -7.39
C LYS A 70 1.95 6.03 -7.68
N SER A 71 0.92 5.80 -8.49
CA SER A 71 -0.08 6.84 -8.79
C SER A 71 -1.03 7.13 -7.64
N SER A 72 -1.16 6.23 -6.65
CA SER A 72 -2.04 6.34 -5.49
C SER A 72 -1.29 6.59 -4.18
N VAL A 73 -0.07 7.15 -4.25
CA VAL A 73 0.71 7.49 -3.05
C VAL A 73 0.00 8.58 -2.24
N VAL A 74 -0.15 8.34 -0.94
CA VAL A 74 -0.77 9.23 0.02
C VAL A 74 0.25 9.60 1.09
N PRO A 75 0.37 10.89 1.48
CA PRO A 75 1.19 11.29 2.61
C PRO A 75 0.53 10.87 3.94
N VAL A 76 1.34 10.28 4.82
CA VAL A 76 0.97 9.84 6.16
C VAL A 76 1.43 10.87 7.18
N ARG A 77 0.47 11.51 7.84
CA ARG A 77 0.76 12.44 8.92
C ARG A 77 1.19 11.68 10.17
N ARG A 78 2.43 11.90 10.61
CA ARG A 78 2.96 11.44 11.90
C ARG A 78 2.71 12.49 12.99
N GLY A 79 2.69 12.06 14.24
CA GLY A 79 2.48 12.87 15.42
C GLY A 79 3.20 12.32 16.65
N TYR A 80 2.84 12.86 17.80
CA TYR A 80 3.38 12.50 19.11
C TYR A 80 2.26 11.90 19.97
N TRP A 81 2.63 10.99 20.88
CA TRP A 81 1.67 10.44 21.84
C TRP A 81 1.37 11.40 23.00
N GLY A 82 2.41 12.05 23.51
CA GLY A 82 2.35 13.03 24.61
C GLY A 82 3.10 14.31 24.22
N ASN A 83 4.20 14.61 24.90
CA ASN A 83 4.99 15.81 24.62
C ASN A 83 5.61 15.80 23.22
N ASN A 84 5.71 17.00 22.62
CA ASN A 84 6.30 17.24 21.30
C ASN A 84 7.84 17.24 21.35
N ILE A 85 8.43 16.13 21.79
CA ILE A 85 9.88 15.98 21.93
C ILE A 85 10.40 15.20 20.73
N GLY A 86 11.47 15.66 20.09
CA GLY A 86 12.15 14.94 18.99
C GLY A 86 11.29 14.77 17.73
N VAL A 87 11.54 13.70 16.96
CA VAL A 87 10.78 13.42 15.72
C VAL A 87 9.41 12.77 15.99
N PRO A 88 8.38 13.06 15.17
CA PRO A 88 7.10 12.35 15.21
C PRO A 88 7.27 10.84 15.03
N HIS A 89 6.61 10.04 15.86
CA HIS A 89 6.83 8.58 15.95
C HIS A 89 5.55 7.75 15.91
N THR A 90 4.38 8.37 16.05
CA THR A 90 3.10 7.65 16.11
C THR A 90 2.04 8.36 15.28
N VAL A 91 0.85 7.76 15.15
CA VAL A 91 -0.33 8.41 14.56
C VAL A 91 -0.82 9.54 15.48
N PRO A 92 -1.26 10.71 14.95
CA PRO A 92 -1.64 11.88 15.76
C PRO A 92 -2.95 11.70 16.55
N MET A 93 -3.88 10.89 16.04
CA MET A 93 -5.16 10.61 16.72
C MET A 93 -5.59 9.17 16.45
N LYS A 94 -6.55 8.68 17.23
CA LYS A 94 -7.15 7.37 16.98
C LYS A 94 -7.95 7.43 15.68
N VAL A 95 -7.54 6.70 14.65
CA VAL A 95 -8.23 6.64 13.36
C VAL A 95 -8.71 5.23 13.07
N THR A 96 -9.85 5.12 12.39
CA THR A 96 -10.43 3.84 11.98
C THR A 96 -10.61 3.81 10.47
N GLY A 97 -10.02 2.81 9.80
CA GLY A 97 -10.26 2.50 8.40
C GLY A 97 -11.18 1.28 8.27
N LYS A 98 -12.06 1.28 7.27
CA LYS A 98 -12.96 0.16 7.00
C LYS A 98 -12.88 -0.23 5.52
N CYS A 99 -12.82 -1.53 5.25
CA CYS A 99 -12.96 -2.10 3.91
C CYS A 99 -13.76 -3.42 4.02
N GLY A 100 -14.96 -3.46 3.44
CA GLY A 100 -15.86 -4.59 3.58
C GLY A 100 -16.27 -4.81 5.05
N SER A 101 -16.11 -6.03 5.54
CA SER A 101 -16.35 -6.39 6.96
C SER A 101 -15.16 -6.10 7.88
N VAL A 102 -13.99 -5.73 7.34
CA VAL A 102 -12.78 -5.49 8.12
C VAL A 102 -12.72 -4.04 8.59
N SER A 103 -12.54 -3.85 9.89
CA SER A 103 -12.21 -2.56 10.50
C SER A 103 -10.82 -2.62 11.13
N VAL A 104 -10.00 -1.60 10.86
CA VAL A 104 -8.66 -1.45 11.41
C VAL A 104 -8.61 -0.15 12.18
N ARG A 105 -8.20 -0.21 13.45
CA ARG A 105 -8.04 0.96 14.31
C ARG A 105 -6.58 1.19 14.60
N LEU A 106 -6.08 2.38 14.25
CA LEU A 106 -4.76 2.83 14.67
C LEU A 106 -4.92 3.64 15.95
N VAL A 107 -4.12 3.31 16.96
CA VAL A 107 -4.12 3.97 18.26
C VAL A 107 -2.72 4.55 18.50
N PRO A 108 -2.61 5.83 18.92
CA PRO A 108 -1.32 6.41 19.24
C PRO A 108 -0.62 5.63 20.37
N ALA A 109 0.68 5.36 20.23
CA ALA A 109 1.49 4.63 21.19
C ALA A 109 2.72 5.43 21.65
N PRO A 110 3.22 5.24 22.89
CA PRO A 110 4.43 5.91 23.36
C PRO A 110 5.68 5.46 22.61
N ARG A 111 6.78 6.21 22.75
CA ARG A 111 8.05 5.88 22.10
C ARG A 111 8.61 4.56 22.62
N GLY A 112 9.15 3.73 21.72
CA GLY A 112 9.80 2.47 22.07
C GLY A 112 8.85 1.31 22.36
N THR A 113 7.55 1.44 22.07
CA THR A 113 6.58 0.33 22.18
C THR A 113 6.64 -0.64 20.99
N GLY A 114 7.18 -0.19 19.87
CA GLY A 114 7.36 -0.96 18.65
C GLY A 114 8.84 -1.17 18.33
#